data_AF-A0A926IL87-F1
#
_entry.id   AF-A0A926IL87-F1
#
_cell.length_a   1.000
_cell.length_b   1.000
_cell.length_c   1.000
_cell.angle_alpha   90.00
_cell.angle_beta   90.00
_cell.angle_gamma   90.00
#
_symmetry.space_group_name_H-M   'P 1'
#
loop_
_entity.id
_entity.type
_entity.pdbx_description
1 polymer ?
#
loop_
_entity_poly.entity_id
_entity_poly.type
_entity_poly.pdbx_seq_one_letter_code
_entity_poly.pdbx_strand_id
1 'polypeptide(L)'
;MKHYDFVEWLLYKNNALPEDMHDEMQEHLSNCDICMDIFLSLIDEKEILAAEDIIQKDFNDKVINKISENKIKVLKSKDNKRAFNYQFGYYVAVAAVTIILTFSGAYTNLVDSVPKITKSMEISEVQRPNVIVNFSEKIVNSTSAFLGSIENIERNKEGK
;
A
#
# COMPACT_ATOMS: atom_id res chain seq x y z
N MET A 1 7.79 18.24 -3.81
CA MET A 1 8.31 17.44 -2.67
C MET A 1 9.27 18.33 -1.91
N LYS A 2 9.27 18.30 -0.58
CA LYS A 2 10.23 19.09 0.22
C LYS A 2 11.58 18.38 0.16
N HIS A 3 12.63 19.10 -0.21
CA HIS A 3 14.01 18.65 -0.09
C HIS A 3 14.63 19.41 1.08
N TYR A 4 15.48 18.73 1.83
CA TYR A 4 16.21 19.33 2.93
C TYR A 4 17.54 19.89 2.44
N ASP A 5 17.91 21.05 2.97
CA ASP A 5 19.14 21.75 2.62
C ASP A 5 20.36 21.16 3.35
N PHE A 6 21.56 21.53 2.89
CA PHE A 6 22.83 21.11 3.46
C PHE A 6 22.92 21.35 4.97
N VAL A 7 22.43 22.49 5.46
CA VAL A 7 22.46 22.84 6.88
C VAL A 7 21.56 21.92 7.71
N GLU A 8 20.40 21.54 7.18
CA GLU A 8 19.47 20.63 7.86
C GLU A 8 20.08 19.23 7.99
N TRP A 9 20.72 18.73 6.94
CA TRP A 9 21.46 17.47 6.98
C TRP A 9 22.68 17.50 7.90
N LEU A 10 23.35 18.66 8.03
CA LEU A 10 24.44 18.83 8.99
C LEU A 10 23.92 18.76 10.44
N LEU A 11 22.75 19.34 10.72
CA LEU A 11 22.11 19.24 12.03
C LEU A 11 21.66 17.80 12.33
N TYR A 12 21.12 17.11 11.34
CA TYR A 12 20.80 15.68 11.39
C TYR A 12 22.03 14.84 11.73
N LYS A 13 23.14 15.01 11.00
CA LYS A 13 24.41 14.29 11.22
C LYS A 13 24.96 14.50 12.64
N ASN A 14 24.81 15.70 13.19
CA ASN A 14 25.28 16.05 14.54
C ASN A 14 24.30 15.66 15.66
N ASN A 15 23.21 14.94 15.34
CA ASN A 15 22.16 14.55 16.27
C ASN A 15 21.58 15.76 17.05
N ALA A 16 21.51 16.91 16.38
CA ALA A 16 21.06 18.18 16.95
C ALA A 16 19.57 18.46 16.67
N LEU A 17 18.83 17.46 16.18
CA LEU A 17 17.41 17.52 15.86
C LEU A 17 16.58 16.65 16.81
N PRO A 18 15.29 16.96 17.01
CA PRO A 18 14.35 16.09 17.71
C PRO A 18 14.21 14.73 17.02
N GLU A 19 13.94 13.68 17.80
CA GLU A 19 13.80 12.30 17.30
C GLU A 19 12.70 12.15 16.24
N ASP A 20 11.56 12.84 16.43
CA ASP A 20 10.46 12.86 15.45
C ASP A 20 10.89 13.38 14.07
N MET A 21 11.77 14.39 14.02
CA MET A 21 12.32 14.93 12.76
C MET A 21 13.39 14.01 12.17
N HIS A 22 14.12 13.27 13.00
CA HIS A 22 15.13 12.33 12.55
C HIS A 22 14.49 11.19 11.74
N ASP A 23 13.36 10.65 12.20
CA ASP A 23 12.64 9.58 11.49
C ASP A 23 12.09 10.06 10.14
N GLU A 24 11.48 11.25 10.09
CA GLU A 24 10.97 11.84 8.85
C GLU A 24 12.10 12.09 7.82
N MET A 25 13.25 12.60 8.28
CA MET A 25 14.41 12.84 7.43
C MET A 25 15.02 11.51 6.96
N GLN A 26 15.10 10.49 7.81
CA GLN A 26 15.61 9.17 7.44
C GLN A 26 14.71 8.48 6.39
N GLU A 27 13.39 8.57 6.55
CA GLU A 27 12.43 8.08 5.55
C GLU A 27 12.60 8.81 4.21
N HIS A 28 12.81 10.13 4.26
CA HIS A 28 13.07 10.92 3.06
C HIS A 28 14.37 10.52 2.36
N LEU A 29 15.45 10.30 3.12
CA LEU A 29 16.76 9.89 2.60
C LEU A 29 16.68 8.56 1.85
N SER A 30 15.82 7.64 2.32
CA SER A 30 15.63 6.33 1.69
C SER A 30 14.87 6.40 0.35
N ASN A 31 14.13 7.49 0.11
CA ASN A 31 13.22 7.64 -1.03
C ASN A 31 13.64 8.75 -2.00
N CYS A 32 14.69 9.53 -1.70
CA CYS A 32 15.09 10.68 -2.50
C CYS A 32 16.59 10.69 -2.81
N ASP A 33 16.92 10.40 -4.07
CA ASP A 33 18.31 10.37 -4.56
C ASP A 33 19.03 11.73 -4.42
N ILE A 34 18.31 12.84 -4.60
CA ILE A 34 18.90 14.20 -4.50
C ILE A 34 19.36 14.48 -3.07
N CYS A 35 18.52 14.16 -2.08
CA CYS A 35 18.88 14.37 -0.69
C CYS A 35 19.95 13.38 -0.22
N MET A 36 19.97 12.17 -0.78
CA MET A 36 21.05 11.21 -0.57
C MET A 36 22.41 11.77 -1.02
N ASP A 37 22.47 12.37 -2.20
CA ASP A 37 23.71 12.93 -2.74
C ASP A 37 24.23 14.10 -1.88
N ILE A 38 23.33 14.99 -1.45
CA ILE A 38 23.65 16.09 -0.53
C ILE A 38 24.17 15.55 0.80
N PHE A 39 23.52 14.52 1.36
CA PHE A 39 23.93 13.92 2.62
C PHE A 39 25.30 13.24 2.51
N LEU A 40 25.56 12.48 1.44
CA LEU A 40 26.86 11.84 1.21
C LEU A 40 27.98 12.86 1.00
N SER A 41 27.66 14.02 0.43
CA SER A 41 28.60 15.14 0.28
C SER A 41 29.04 15.76 1.62
N LEU A 42 28.37 15.45 2.73
CA LEU A 42 28.78 15.86 4.07
C LEU A 42 29.88 14.98 4.68
N ILE A 43 30.26 13.88 4.03
CA ILE A 43 31.26 12.96 4.54
C ILE A 43 32.66 13.48 4.16
N ASP A 44 33.44 13.84 5.17
CA ASP A 44 34.78 14.38 4.97
C ASP A 44 35.83 13.26 4.85
N GLU A 45 36.94 13.53 4.15
CA GLU A 45 38.08 12.60 4.04
C GLU A 45 38.61 12.13 5.41
N LYS A 46 38.53 12.99 6.43
CA LYS A 46 38.93 12.63 7.80
C LYS A 46 38.08 11.52 8.40
N GLU A 47 36.78 11.53 8.10
CA GLU A 47 35.84 10.52 8.57
C GLU A 47 36.06 9.20 7.84
N ILE A 48 36.41 9.26 6.55
CA ILE A 48 36.79 8.09 5.75
C ILE A 48 38.05 7.43 6.33
N LEU A 49 39.08 8.21 6.65
CA LEU A 49 40.32 7.70 7.26
C LEU A 49 40.07 7.11 8.66
N ALA A 50 39.22 7.76 9.47
CA ALA A 50 38.83 7.23 10.78
C ALA A 50 38.07 5.90 10.65
N ALA A 51 37.20 5.77 9.66
CA ALA A 51 36.49 4.52 9.39
C ALA A 51 37.45 3.40 8.93
N GLU A 52 38.48 3.71 8.14
CA GLU A 52 39.48 2.74 7.69
C GLU A 52 40.29 2.14 8.87
N ASP A 53 40.55 2.93 9.92
CA ASP A 53 41.23 2.44 11.14
C ASP A 53 40.32 1.52 11.99
N ILE A 54 39.03 1.81 12.03
CA ILE A 54 38.04 1.04 12.81
C ILE A 54 37.70 -0.28 12.11
N ILE A 55 37.61 -0.28 10.78
CA ILE A 55 37.19 -1.44 10.00
C ILE A 55 38.38 -2.36 9.72
N GLN A 56 38.33 -3.58 10.24
CA GLN A 56 39.33 -4.60 9.90
C GLN A 56 39.30 -4.89 8.40
N LYS A 57 40.48 -4.99 7.78
CA LYS A 57 40.62 -5.31 6.33
C LYS A 57 39.89 -6.59 5.89
N ASP A 58 39.74 -7.54 6.82
CA ASP A 58 39.08 -8.85 6.62
C ASP A 58 37.59 -8.84 7.03
N PHE A 59 37.00 -7.66 7.26
CA PHE A 59 35.61 -7.54 7.72
C PHE A 59 34.61 -8.14 6.73
N ASN A 60 34.73 -7.78 5.44
CA ASN A 60 33.83 -8.24 4.39
C ASN A 60 33.86 -9.77 4.24
N ASP A 61 35.06 -10.34 4.20
CA ASP A 61 35.26 -11.79 4.07
C ASP A 61 34.69 -12.54 5.28
N LYS A 62 34.92 -12.04 6.51
CA LYS A 62 34.33 -12.61 7.73
C LYS A 62 32.80 -12.57 7.73
N VAL A 63 32.19 -11.48 7.25
CA VAL A 63 30.71 -11.33 7.21
C VAL A 63 30.11 -12.27 6.17
N ILE A 64 30.67 -12.32 4.96
CA ILE A 64 30.21 -13.22 3.89
C ILE A 64 30.32 -14.68 4.32
N ASN A 65 31.43 -15.05 4.95
CA ASN A 65 31.63 -16.41 5.44
C ASN A 65 30.57 -16.79 6.49
N LYS A 66 30.27 -15.92 7.46
CA LYS A 66 29.21 -16.15 8.47
C LYS A 66 27.81 -16.29 7.87
N ILE A 67 27.48 -15.49 6.84
CA ILE A 67 26.18 -15.61 6.15
C ILE A 67 26.10 -16.95 5.40
N SER A 68 27.20 -17.37 4.79
CA SER A 68 27.28 -18.62 4.03
C SER A 68 27.30 -19.89 4.90
N GLU A 69 27.73 -19.81 6.16
CA GLU A 69 27.66 -20.93 7.10
C GLU A 69 26.22 -21.21 7.55
N ASN A 70 25.36 -20.18 7.54
CA ASN A 70 23.94 -20.31 7.86
C ASN A 70 23.09 -20.66 6.63
N LYS A 71 23.67 -21.38 5.66
CA LYS A 71 22.94 -21.96 4.52
C LYS A 71 21.78 -22.79 5.07
N ILE A 72 20.58 -22.24 4.91
CA ILE A 72 19.30 -22.89 5.14
C ILE A 72 19.42 -24.33 4.66
N LYS A 73 19.31 -25.29 5.59
CA LYS A 73 19.19 -26.70 5.21
C LYS A 73 18.03 -26.78 4.24
N VAL A 74 18.33 -26.90 2.95
CA VAL A 74 17.33 -27.07 1.91
C VAL A 74 16.66 -28.39 2.25
N LEU A 75 15.49 -28.30 2.91
CA LEU A 75 14.65 -29.44 3.19
C LEU A 75 14.34 -30.04 1.82
N LYS A 76 14.98 -31.18 1.50
CA LYS A 76 14.67 -31.92 0.28
C LYS A 76 13.16 -32.19 0.30
N SER A 77 12.44 -31.49 -0.56
CA SER A 77 11.01 -31.70 -0.74
C SER A 77 10.80 -33.17 -1.08
N LYS A 78 10.14 -33.90 -0.19
CA LYS A 78 9.75 -35.27 -0.43
C LYS A 78 8.66 -35.22 -1.51
N ASP A 79 9.01 -35.57 -2.74
CA ASP A 79 8.11 -35.59 -3.91
C ASP A 79 6.73 -36.18 -3.55
N ASN A 80 5.77 -35.30 -3.31
CA ASN A 80 4.43 -35.68 -2.92
C ASN A 80 3.55 -35.86 -4.16
N LYS A 81 3.90 -36.86 -4.97
CA LYS A 81 3.10 -37.26 -6.16
C LYS A 81 1.65 -37.60 -5.82
N ARG A 82 1.35 -37.86 -4.53
CA ARG A 82 0.01 -38.18 -4.03
C ARG A 82 -0.91 -36.95 -3.94
N ALA A 83 -0.37 -35.77 -3.68
CA ALA A 83 -1.16 -34.52 -3.60
C ALA A 83 -1.67 -34.07 -4.98
N PHE A 84 -0.85 -34.21 -6.02
CA PHE A 84 -1.21 -33.82 -7.39
C PHE A 84 -2.39 -34.62 -7.95
N ASN A 85 -2.41 -35.94 -7.70
CA ASN A 85 -3.49 -36.82 -8.17
C ASN A 85 -4.85 -36.49 -7.51
N TYR A 86 -4.83 -36.03 -6.25
CA TYR A 86 -6.05 -35.65 -5.54
C TYR A 86 -6.63 -34.35 -6.11
N GLN A 87 -5.80 -33.33 -6.31
CA GLN A 87 -6.25 -32.03 -6.84
C GLN A 87 -6.79 -32.12 -8.28
N PHE A 88 -6.21 -32.99 -9.13
CA PHE A 88 -6.73 -33.24 -10.46
C PHE A 88 -8.12 -33.89 -10.43
N GLY A 89 -8.36 -34.82 -9.51
CA GLY A 89 -9.67 -35.47 -9.33
C GLY A 89 -10.78 -34.46 -8.99
N TYR A 90 -10.52 -33.49 -8.11
CA TYR A 90 -11.49 -32.43 -7.80
C TYR A 90 -11.79 -31.55 -9.00
N TYR A 91 -10.76 -31.18 -9.76
CA TYR A 91 -10.94 -30.32 -10.93
C TYR A 91 -11.76 -31.02 -12.02
N VAL A 92 -11.52 -32.32 -12.23
CA VAL A 92 -12.30 -33.15 -13.15
C VAL A 92 -13.77 -33.25 -12.70
N ALA A 93 -14.01 -33.47 -11.40
CA ALA A 93 -15.37 -33.56 -10.87
C ALA A 93 -16.15 -32.25 -11.06
N VAL A 94 -15.54 -31.11 -10.72
CA VAL A 94 -16.17 -29.78 -10.89
C VAL A 94 -16.41 -29.48 -12.37
N ALA A 95 -15.43 -29.75 -13.24
CA ALA A 95 -15.58 -29.53 -14.68
C ALA A 95 -16.70 -30.39 -15.28
N ALA A 96 -16.82 -31.66 -14.87
CA ALA A 96 -17.89 -32.54 -15.33
C ALA A 96 -19.27 -32.00 -14.95
N VAL A 97 -19.45 -31.54 -13.70
CA VAL A 97 -20.71 -30.93 -13.25
C VAL A 97 -21.05 -29.69 -14.10
N THR A 98 -20.08 -28.80 -14.32
CA THR A 98 -20.28 -27.59 -15.13
C THR A 98 -20.67 -27.90 -16.57
N ILE A 99 -20.00 -28.88 -17.20
CA ILE A 99 -20.32 -29.32 -18.56
C ILE A 99 -21.74 -29.89 -18.60
N ILE A 100 -22.09 -30.79 -17.67
CA ILE A 100 -23.43 -31.40 -17.61
C ILE A 100 -24.51 -30.32 -17.43
N LEU A 101 -24.33 -29.38 -16.51
CA LEU A 101 -25.29 -28.29 -16.28
C LEU A 101 -25.45 -27.39 -17.51
N THR A 102 -24.35 -27.14 -18.23
CA THR A 102 -24.35 -26.32 -19.45
C THR A 102 -25.06 -27.04 -20.60
N PHE A 103 -24.73 -28.31 -20.84
CA PHE A 103 -25.34 -29.13 -21.90
C PHE A 103 -26.80 -29.48 -21.61
N SER A 104 -27.17 -29.66 -20.34
CA SER A 104 -28.54 -29.95 -19.92
C SER A 104 -29.46 -28.72 -20.04
N GLY A 105 -28.93 -27.52 -20.32
CA GLY A 105 -29.72 -26.30 -20.37
C GLY A 105 -30.30 -25.89 -19.00
N ALA A 106 -29.69 -26.31 -17.88
CA ALA A 106 -30.22 -26.00 -16.54
C ALA A 106 -30.34 -24.48 -16.30
N TYR A 107 -29.44 -23.69 -16.91
CA TYR A 107 -29.46 -22.23 -16.84
C TYR A 107 -30.63 -21.58 -17.57
N THR A 108 -31.23 -22.22 -18.60
CA THR A 108 -32.38 -21.64 -19.31
C THR A 108 -33.60 -21.59 -18.40
N ASN A 109 -33.84 -22.66 -17.62
CA ASN A 109 -34.93 -22.71 -16.63
C ASN A 109 -34.79 -21.65 -15.52
N LEU A 110 -33.56 -21.30 -15.14
CA LEU A 110 -33.30 -20.22 -14.18
C LEU A 110 -33.57 -18.84 -14.80
N VAL A 111 -33.07 -18.58 -16.01
CA VAL A 111 -33.29 -17.31 -16.72
C VAL A 111 -34.77 -17.10 -17.06
N ASP A 112 -35.52 -18.15 -17.37
CA ASP A 112 -36.98 -18.08 -17.59
C ASP A 112 -37.77 -17.86 -16.30
N SER A 113 -37.18 -18.19 -15.15
CA SER A 113 -37.76 -17.93 -13.83
C SER A 113 -37.46 -16.51 -13.33
N VAL A 114 -36.41 -15.84 -13.83
CA VAL A 114 -36.10 -14.45 -13.52
C VAL A 114 -37.28 -13.51 -13.84
N PRO A 115 -37.90 -13.51 -15.03
CA PRO A 115 -39.05 -12.66 -15.30
C PRO A 115 -40.26 -13.02 -14.43
N LYS A 116 -40.43 -14.27 -13.98
CA LYS A 116 -41.50 -14.64 -13.03
C LYS A 116 -41.26 -14.07 -11.63
N ILE A 117 -40.00 -14.05 -11.18
CA ILE A 117 -39.59 -13.46 -9.91
C ILE A 117 -39.68 -11.93 -10.00
N THR A 118 -39.18 -11.31 -11.06
CA THR A 118 -39.28 -9.85 -11.29
C THR A 118 -40.73 -9.39 -11.42
N LYS A 119 -41.59 -10.15 -12.11
CA LYS A 119 -43.04 -9.86 -12.20
C LYS A 119 -43.77 -10.05 -10.87
N SER A 120 -43.26 -10.90 -9.98
CA SER A 120 -43.72 -10.98 -8.58
C SER A 120 -43.14 -9.88 -7.67
N MET A 121 -42.07 -9.20 -8.11
CA MET A 121 -41.45 -8.07 -7.41
C MET A 121 -41.98 -6.70 -7.89
N GLU A 122 -42.58 -6.60 -9.08
CA GLU A 122 -43.21 -5.37 -9.60
C GLU A 122 -44.49 -4.94 -8.84
N ILE A 123 -44.93 -5.70 -7.83
CA ILE A 123 -46.04 -5.30 -6.94
C ILE A 123 -45.51 -4.69 -5.63
N SER A 124 -44.23 -4.33 -5.55
CA SER A 124 -43.70 -3.60 -4.38
C SER A 124 -42.78 -2.47 -4.82
N GLU A 125 -43.38 -1.28 -4.98
CA GLU A 125 -42.68 0.01 -4.81
C GLU A 125 -41.95 -0.02 -3.46
N VAL A 126 -40.64 -0.24 -3.45
CA VAL A 126 -39.81 -0.16 -2.23
C VAL A 126 -38.65 0.80 -2.48
N GLN A 127 -38.92 2.06 -2.19
CA GLN A 127 -38.06 3.02 -1.48
C GLN A 127 -36.61 2.54 -1.24
N ARG A 128 -35.67 2.97 -2.10
CA ARG A 128 -34.24 2.83 -1.81
C ARG A 128 -33.83 3.88 -0.76
N PRO A 129 -33.08 3.51 0.29
CA PRO A 129 -32.81 4.41 1.41
C PRO A 129 -31.85 5.52 0.97
N ASN A 130 -32.25 6.76 1.26
CA ASN A 130 -31.69 8.04 0.83
C ASN A 130 -30.27 8.35 1.38
N VAL A 131 -29.50 7.34 1.81
CA VAL A 131 -28.26 7.53 2.61
C VAL A 131 -27.13 8.14 1.77
N ILE A 132 -27.00 7.71 0.52
CA ILE A 132 -25.93 8.18 -0.38
C ILE A 132 -26.22 9.63 -0.85
N VAL A 133 -27.49 9.94 -1.15
CA VAL A 133 -27.92 11.27 -1.55
C VAL A 133 -27.81 12.26 -0.37
N ASN A 134 -28.26 11.86 0.83
CA ASN A 134 -28.16 12.69 2.04
C ASN A 134 -26.71 13.01 2.43
N PHE A 135 -25.76 12.07 2.22
CA PHE A 135 -24.35 12.33 2.50
C PHE A 135 -23.74 13.35 1.54
N SER A 136 -24.05 13.22 0.25
CA SER A 136 -23.63 14.17 -0.79
C SER A 136 -24.17 15.58 -0.52
N GLU A 137 -25.46 15.66 -0.19
CA GLU A 137 -26.13 16.93 0.12
C GLU A 137 -25.54 17.59 1.38
N LYS A 138 -25.18 16.80 2.40
CA LYS A 138 -24.52 17.30 3.62
C LYS A 138 -23.11 17.85 3.35
N ILE A 139 -22.34 17.21 2.47
CA ILE A 139 -21.01 17.69 2.06
C ILE A 139 -21.13 19.02 1.30
N VAL A 140 -22.03 19.08 0.31
CA VAL A 140 -22.23 20.30 -0.50
C VAL A 140 -22.66 21.47 0.38
N ASN A 141 -23.64 21.27 1.25
CA ASN A 141 -24.13 22.32 2.14
C ASN A 141 -23.05 22.79 3.14
N SER A 142 -22.19 21.89 3.62
CA SER A 142 -21.08 22.25 4.52
C SER A 142 -20.01 23.07 3.78
N THR A 143 -19.69 22.72 2.54
CA THR A 143 -18.73 23.45 1.70
C THR A 143 -19.25 24.84 1.34
N SER A 144 -20.53 24.97 0.96
CA SER A 144 -21.15 26.26 0.67
C SER A 144 -21.18 27.19 1.88
N ALA A 145 -21.50 26.66 3.07
CA ALA A 145 -21.46 27.43 4.31
C ALA A 145 -20.04 27.90 4.65
N PHE A 146 -19.03 27.06 4.44
CA PHE A 146 -17.63 27.41 4.66
C PHE A 146 -17.14 28.49 3.69
N LEU A 147 -17.44 28.36 2.40
CA LEU A 147 -17.10 29.38 1.39
C LEU A 147 -17.76 30.73 1.72
N GLY A 148 -19.04 30.73 2.07
CA GLY A 148 -19.74 31.95 2.49
C GLY A 148 -19.20 32.55 3.79
N SER A 149 -18.63 31.72 4.69
CA SER A 149 -17.98 32.20 5.91
C SER A 149 -16.65 32.90 5.62
N ILE A 150 -15.86 32.40 4.66
CA ILE A 150 -14.61 33.05 4.22
C ILE A 150 -14.94 34.39 3.55
N GLU A 151 -15.90 34.41 2.63
CA GLU A 151 -16.30 35.62 1.91
C GLU A 151 -16.82 36.73 2.86
N ASN A 152 -17.57 36.35 3.90
CA ASN A 152 -18.02 37.30 4.92
C ASN A 152 -16.89 37.78 5.85
N ILE A 153 -15.87 36.96 6.11
CA ILE A 153 -14.69 37.35 6.88
C ILE A 153 -13.83 38.34 6.09
N GLU A 154 -13.67 38.13 4.79
CA GLU A 154 -12.93 39.04 3.90
C GLU A 154 -13.63 40.39 3.77
N ARG A 155 -14.94 40.42 3.54
CA ARG A 155 -15.73 41.66 3.48
C ARG A 155 -15.72 42.48 4.77
N ASN A 156 -15.61 41.84 5.94
CA ASN A 156 -15.56 42.55 7.22
C ASN A 156 -14.16 43.15 7.52
N LYS A 157 -13.11 42.69 6.82
CA LYS A 157 -11.76 43.26 6.92
C LYS A 157 -11.54 44.48 6.01
N GLU A 158 -12.29 44.60 4.91
CA GLU A 158 -12.17 45.73 3.96
C GLU A 158 -13.06 46.94 4.34
N GLY A 159 -13.91 46.82 5.36
CA GLY A 159 -14.85 47.86 5.81
C GLY A 159 -14.42 48.67 7.04
N LYS A 160 -13.13 48.68 7.41
CA LYS A 160 -12.58 49.50 8.50
C LYS A 160 -11.36 50.31 8.05
#